data_AF-A0A429RE73-F1
#
_entry.id   AF-A0A429RE73-F1
#
_cell.length_a   1.000
_cell.length_b   1.000
_cell.length_c   1.000
_cell.angle_alpha   90.00
_cell.angle_beta   90.00
_cell.angle_gamma   90.00
#
_symmetry.space_group_name_H-M   'P 1'
#
loop_
_entity.id
_entity.type
_entity.pdbx_description
1 polymer ?
#
loop_
_entity_poly.entity_id
_entity_poly.type
_entity_poly.pdbx_seq_one_letter_code
_entity_poly.pdbx_strand_id
1 'polypeptide(L)' 'MARLIFDEDEAQQLRESARERAAAGEGLLAYALEQLAAEGIDLSKVTPYAEIQARHGLGDTDAARAAGAA' A
#
# COMPACT_ATOMS: atom_id res chain seq x y z
N MET A 1 -13.15 0.65 -15.93
CA MET A 1 -12.08 -0.14 -15.29
C MET A 1 -12.05 0.21 -13.81
N ALA A 2 -11.78 -0.75 -12.92
CA ALA A 2 -11.88 -0.54 -11.47
C ALA A 2 -10.66 0.24 -10.95
N ARG A 3 -10.91 1.39 -10.31
CA ARG A 3 -9.90 2.23 -9.67
C ARG A 3 -10.29 2.41 -8.21
N LEU A 4 -9.37 2.17 -7.30
CA LEU A 4 -9.54 2.52 -5.89
C LEU A 4 -9.11 3.98 -5.73
N ILE A 5 -10.04 4.81 -5.28
CA ILE A 5 -9.82 6.23 -5.01
C ILE A 5 -9.96 6.41 -3.51
N PHE A 6 -8.97 7.03 -2.90
CA PHE A 6 -8.99 7.40 -1.50
C PHE A 6 -9.87 8.63 -1.31
N ASP A 7 -10.62 8.67 -0.22
CA ASP A 7 -11.33 9.90 0.15
C ASP A 7 -10.34 11.00 0.60
N GLU A 8 -10.85 12.18 0.91
CA GLU A 8 -10.02 13.33 1.26
C GLU A 8 -9.20 13.08 2.54
N ASP A 9 -9.79 12.43 3.53
CA ASP A 9 -9.15 12.14 4.82
C ASP A 9 -8.08 11.05 4.65
N GLU A 10 -8.39 9.99 3.91
CA GLU A 10 -7.44 8.92 3.57
C GLU A 10 -6.27 9.45 2.74
N ALA A 11 -6.54 10.29 1.74
CA ALA A 11 -5.49 10.90 0.92
C ALA A 11 -4.62 11.84 1.75
N GLN A 12 -5.20 12.57 2.72
CA GLN A 12 -4.44 13.41 3.63
C GLN A 12 -3.52 12.58 4.54
N GLN A 13 -4.02 11.48 5.11
CA GLN A 13 -3.21 10.56 5.91
C GLN A 13 -2.04 9.95 5.13
N LEU A 14 -2.26 9.62 3.84
CA LEU A 14 -1.20 9.13 2.95
C LEU A 14 -0.13 10.20 2.72
N ARG A 15 -0.50 11.47 2.54
CA ARG A 15 0.45 12.59 2.37
C ARG A 15 1.23 12.88 3.65
N GLU A 16 0.59 12.78 4.81
CA GLU A 16 1.26 12.95 6.10
C GLU A 16 2.28 11.83 6.33
N SER A 17 1.88 10.59 6.07
CA SER A 17 2.78 9.44 6.07
C SER A 17 3.93 9.63 5.07
N ALA A 18 3.66 10.14 3.87
CA ALA A 18 4.69 10.43 2.87
C ALA A 18 5.74 11.41 3.42
N ARG A 19 5.32 12.49 4.09
CA ARG A 19 6.22 13.48 4.70
C ARG A 19 7.07 12.88 5.80
N GLU A 20 6.48 12.07 6.68
CA GLU A 20 7.21 11.36 7.74
C GLU A 20 8.29 10.44 7.16
N ARG A 21 7.95 9.67 6.12
CA ARG A 21 8.88 8.77 5.43
C ARG A 21 9.98 9.53 4.70
N ALA A 22 9.66 10.66 4.09
CA ALA A 22 10.66 11.53 3.47
C ALA A 22 11.67 12.05 4.50
N ALA A 23 11.19 12.48 5.68
CA ALA A 23 12.05 12.93 6.78
C ALA A 23 12.93 11.80 7.35
N ALA A 24 12.47 10.55 7.31
CA ALA A 24 13.23 9.37 7.70
C ALA A 24 14.27 8.92 6.66
N GLY A 25 14.37 9.58 5.50
CA GLY A 25 15.26 9.21 4.40
C GLY A 25 14.69 8.14 3.47
N GLU A 26 13.43 7.74 3.65
CA GLU A 26 12.72 6.74 2.83
C GLU A 26 12.05 7.40 1.61
N GLY A 27 12.83 8.13 0.80
CA GLY A 27 12.30 8.99 -0.27
C GLY A 27 11.48 8.25 -1.35
N LEU A 28 11.82 6.99 -1.66
CA LEU A 28 11.04 6.18 -2.60
C LEU A 28 9.65 5.81 -2.05
N LEU A 29 9.57 5.50 -0.76
CA LEU A 29 8.30 5.20 -0.12
C LEU A 29 7.45 6.47 -0.02
N ALA A 30 8.05 7.60 0.36
CA ALA A 30 7.37 8.89 0.37
C ALA A 30 6.77 9.24 -0.99
N TYR A 31 7.55 9.08 -2.07
CA TYR A 31 7.06 9.31 -3.43
C TYR A 31 5.89 8.40 -3.78
N ALA A 32 5.97 7.11 -3.46
CA ALA A 32 4.90 6.16 -3.74
C ALA A 32 3.61 6.54 -2.99
N LEU A 33 3.71 6.92 -1.72
CA LEU A 33 2.55 7.35 -0.92
C LEU A 33 1.90 8.62 -1.47
N GLU A 34 2.68 9.61 -1.90
CA GLU A 34 2.17 10.83 -2.51
C GLU A 34 1.44 10.53 -3.83
N GLN A 35 2.00 9.64 -4.66
CA GLN A 35 1.37 9.18 -5.90
C GLN A 35 0.05 8.45 -5.65
N LEU A 36 0.01 7.57 -4.65
CA LEU A 36 -1.21 6.88 -4.25
C LEU A 36 -2.30 7.87 -3.78
N ALA A 37 -1.92 8.90 -3.02
CA ALA A 37 -2.85 9.94 -2.57
C ALA A 37 -3.37 10.83 -3.71
N ALA A 38 -2.57 11.05 -4.75
CA ALA A 38 -2.94 11.89 -5.89
C ALA A 38 -3.75 11.14 -6.95
N GLU A 39 -3.37 9.89 -7.23
CA GLU A 39 -3.87 9.13 -8.37
C GLU A 39 -4.72 7.93 -7.96
N GLY A 40 -4.67 7.47 -6.72
CA GLY A 40 -5.29 6.20 -6.33
C GLY A 40 -4.65 5.00 -7.02
N ILE A 41 -5.33 3.85 -7.01
CA ILE A 41 -4.81 2.57 -7.51
C ILE A 41 -5.62 2.09 -8.70
N ASP A 42 -4.96 1.85 -9.83
CA ASP A 42 -5.53 1.18 -10.99
C ASP A 42 -5.51 -0.35 -10.78
N LEU A 43 -6.68 -0.92 -10.45
CA LEU A 43 -6.80 -2.35 -10.14
C LEU A 43 -6.64 -3.25 -11.36
N SER A 44 -6.55 -2.69 -12.57
CA SER A 44 -6.24 -3.49 -13.76
C SER A 44 -4.75 -3.81 -13.91
N LYS A 45 -3.90 -3.10 -13.16
CA LYS A 45 -2.43 -3.22 -13.21
C LYS A 45 -1.84 -3.82 -11.94
N VAL A 46 -2.67 -4.09 -10.93
CA VAL A 46 -2.21 -4.71 -9.69
C VAL A 46 -2.04 -6.21 -9.88
N THR A 47 -0.94 -6.73 -9.36
CA THR A 47 -0.74 -8.17 -9.24
C THR A 47 -1.42 -8.65 -7.96
N PRO A 48 -2.29 -9.68 -8.02
CA PRO A 48 -2.88 -10.27 -6.83
C PRO A 48 -1.82 -10.72 -5.83
N TYR A 49 -2.07 -10.51 -4.55
CA TYR A 49 -1.11 -10.87 -3.50
C TYR A 49 -0.74 -12.35 -3.52
N ALA A 50 -1.68 -13.24 -3.84
CA ALA A 50 -1.43 -14.68 -3.98
C ALA A 50 -0.35 -14.99 -5.04
N GLU A 51 -0.30 -14.22 -6.13
CA GLU A 51 0.72 -14.37 -7.17
C GLU A 51 2.09 -13.86 -6.69
N ILE A 52 2.12 -12.75 -5.91
CA ILE A 52 3.34 -12.25 -5.27
C ILE A 52 3.88 -13.27 -4.26
N GLN A 53 3.02 -13.88 -3.46
CA GLN A 53 3.41 -14.93 -2.51
C GLN A 53 4.06 -16.11 -3.22
N ALA A 54 3.41 -16.63 -4.27
CA ALA A 54 3.93 -17.74 -5.07
C ALA A 54 5.28 -17.39 -5.72
N ARG A 55 5.43 -16.16 -6.24
CA ARG A 55 6.65 -15.70 -6.91
C ARG A 55 7.85 -15.57 -5.96
N HIS A 56 7.61 -15.17 -4.72
CA HIS A 56 8.67 -14.89 -3.74
C HIS A 56 8.83 -15.98 -2.67
N GLY A 57 8.05 -17.07 -2.75
CA GLY A 57 8.07 -18.12 -1.75
C GLY A 57 7.65 -17.63 -0.36
N LEU A 58 6.84 -16.56 -0.30
CA LEU A 58 6.33 -16.02 0.96
C LEU A 58 5.24 -16.96 1.47
N GLY A 59 5.51 -17.66 2.58
CA GLY A 59 4.52 -18.46 3.27
C GLY A 59 3.39 -17.60 3.86
N ASP A 60 2.36 -18.27 4.38
CA ASP A 60 1.07 -17.71 4.86
C ASP A 60 1.19 -16.88 6.16
N THR A 61 2.21 -16.04 6.25
CA THR A 61 2.61 -15.33 7.45
C THR A 61 1.56 -14.28 7.86
N ASP A 62 0.78 -13.75 6.92
CA ASP A 62 -0.34 -12.85 7.21
C ASP A 62 -1.57 -13.57 7.79
N ALA A 63 -1.80 -14.85 7.44
CA ALA A 63 -2.87 -15.65 8.07
C ALA A 63 -2.61 -15.81 9.58
N ALA A 64 -1.34 -15.90 9.99
CA ALA A 64 -0.95 -15.96 11.40
C ALA A 64 -1.18 -14.63 12.17
N ARG A 65 -1.17 -13.48 11.48
CA ARG A 65 -1.45 -12.17 12.11
C ARG A 65 -2.96 -11.95 12.32
N ALA A 66 -3.79 -12.39 11.38
CA ALA A 66 -5.26 -12.32 11.51
C ALA A 66 -5.80 -13.24 12.63
N ALA A 67 -5.15 -14.39 12.86
CA ALA A 67 -5.56 -15.35 13.90
C ALA A 67 -5.24 -14.91 15.34
N GLY A 68 -4.41 -13.87 15.54
CA GLY A 68 -4.04 -13.35 16.87
C GLY A 68 -4.92 -12.20 17.38
N ALA A 69 -5.96 -11.82 16.62
CA ALA A 69 -6.88 -10.73 16.95
C ALA A 69 -8.31 -11.24 17.30
N ALA A 70 -8.40 -12.41 17.91
CA ALA A 70 -9.65 -13.01 18.41
C ALA A 70 -9.58 -13.22 19.92
#